data_AF-A0A554QZU6-F1
#
_entry.id   AF-A0A554QZU6-F1
#
_cell.length_a   1.000
_cell.length_b   1.000
_cell.length_c   1.000
_cell.angle_alpha   90.00
_cell.angle_beta   90.00
_cell.angle_gamma   90.00
#
_symmetry.space_group_name_H-M   'P 1'
#
loop_
_entity.id
_entity.type
_entity.pdbx_description
1 polymer ?
#
loop_
_entity_poly.entity_id
_entity_poly.type
_entity_poly.pdbx_seq_one_letter_code
_entity_poly.pdbx_strand_id
1 'polypeptide(L)'
;MIEDQSVIHKTSVVDAVLRSPLAGLSPWILLSLLSGPGRFEESAAAALGLSLLILAANHRRGGTLKLLELFDVLFFGVLAGIGLFASANTIEWFELWGGELTNVALVVFAFGSILLRNPFTMQYAKESTPQEYWTTSLFLRINYVITAVWALAFTWSAIVGLIGDAVLGDSGNFWTGWILQLAGTFFAISFTEWYPSYARSKAGQALGFPVEPPESIARLFDFVPVFVAITGMAGLVTDSTPVSLGVALIVVGAAGYVAMRRWTT
;
A
#
# COMPACT_ATOMS: atom_id res chain seq x y z
N MET A 1 44.66 22.23 0.12
CA MET A 1 44.04 21.54 -1.02
C MET A 1 43.41 20.29 -0.44
N ILE A 2 42.15 20.38 -0.01
CA ILE A 2 41.39 19.26 0.56
C ILE A 2 40.28 18.98 -0.45
N GLU A 3 40.30 17.77 -0.98
CA GLU A 3 39.43 17.32 -2.06
C GLU A 3 38.06 16.95 -1.46
N ASP A 4 37.04 17.73 -1.84
CA ASP A 4 35.63 17.45 -1.58
C ASP A 4 35.20 16.26 -2.43
N GLN A 5 35.16 15.08 -1.80
CA GLN A 5 34.57 13.86 -2.36
C GLN A 5 33.16 13.69 -1.79
N SER A 6 32.26 14.62 -2.10
CA SER A 6 30.82 14.37 -2.04
C SER A 6 30.43 13.40 -3.18
N VAL A 7 30.73 12.13 -2.98
CA VAL A 7 30.19 11.05 -3.80
C VAL A 7 28.69 10.99 -3.56
N ILE A 8 27.93 11.75 -4.37
CA ILE A 8 26.48 11.63 -4.45
C ILE A 8 26.20 10.22 -4.98
N HIS A 9 25.91 9.29 -4.06
CA HIS A 9 25.44 7.97 -4.45
C HIS A 9 24.05 8.17 -5.07
N LYS A 10 23.98 8.16 -6.40
CA LYS A 10 22.72 8.10 -7.15
C LYS A 10 21.99 6.87 -6.65
N THR A 11 20.98 7.07 -5.82
CA THR A 11 20.09 6.01 -5.36
C THR A 11 19.50 5.36 -6.62
N SER A 12 19.73 4.06 -6.79
CA SER A 12 19.16 3.33 -7.92
C SER A 12 17.62 3.37 -7.81
N VAL A 13 16.91 3.31 -8.93
CA VAL A 13 15.43 3.14 -8.92
C VAL A 13 15.04 1.96 -8.04
N VAL A 14 15.86 0.92 -8.00
CA VAL A 14 15.65 -0.25 -7.14
C VAL A 14 15.82 0.11 -5.65
N ASP A 15 16.74 1.00 -5.29
CA ASP A 15 16.86 1.50 -3.91
C ASP A 15 15.64 2.33 -3.50
N ALA A 16 15.14 3.18 -4.39
CA ALA A 16 13.95 3.98 -4.14
C ALA A 16 12.71 3.10 -3.96
N VAL A 17 12.57 2.04 -4.76
CA VAL A 17 11.48 1.06 -4.63
C VAL A 17 11.62 0.29 -3.31
N LEU A 18 12.76 -0.33 -3.00
CA LEU A 18 12.93 -1.13 -1.77
C LEU A 18 12.80 -0.34 -0.46
N ARG A 19 13.07 0.96 -0.51
CA ARG A 19 12.89 1.87 0.64
C ARG A 19 11.46 2.40 0.76
N SER A 20 10.64 2.24 -0.28
CA SER A 20 9.25 2.66 -0.27
C SER A 20 8.37 1.65 0.48
N PRO A 21 7.45 2.11 1.34
CA PRO A 21 6.41 1.26 1.93
C PRO A 21 5.61 0.46 0.88
N LEU A 22 5.54 0.97 -0.36
CA LEU A 22 4.88 0.33 -1.50
C LEU A 22 5.55 -1.00 -1.92
N ALA A 23 6.87 -1.12 -1.78
CA ALA A 23 7.54 -2.37 -2.11
C ALA A 23 7.14 -3.49 -1.16
N GLY A 24 6.91 -3.18 0.12
CA GLY A 24 6.39 -4.15 1.09
C GLY A 24 4.98 -4.65 0.77
N LEU A 25 4.20 -3.91 -0.02
CA LEU A 25 2.86 -4.35 -0.46
C LEU A 25 2.88 -5.06 -1.81
N SER A 26 4.01 -5.07 -2.52
CA SER A 26 4.09 -5.65 -3.86
C SER A 26 3.80 -7.16 -3.92
N PRO A 27 4.17 -8.01 -2.93
CA PRO A 27 3.74 -9.42 -2.93
C PRO A 27 2.22 -9.59 -2.84
N TRP A 28 1.53 -8.75 -2.08
CA TRP A 28 0.08 -8.76 -1.93
C TRP A 28 -0.62 -8.35 -3.23
N ILE A 29 -0.08 -7.33 -3.91
CA ILE A 29 -0.56 -6.92 -5.23
C ILE A 29 -0.37 -8.05 -6.23
N LEU A 30 0.80 -8.71 -6.23
CA LEU A 30 1.08 -9.84 -7.12
C LEU A 30 0.13 -11.01 -6.85
N LEU A 31 -0.12 -11.35 -5.58
CA LEU A 31 -1.13 -12.35 -5.21
C LEU A 31 -2.47 -11.97 -5.82
N SER A 32 -2.98 -10.78 -5.53
CA SER A 32 -4.29 -10.30 -6.00
C SER A 32 -4.45 -10.32 -7.52
N LEU A 33 -3.40 -9.98 -8.28
CA LEU A 33 -3.41 -10.02 -9.75
C LEU A 33 -3.39 -11.43 -10.34
N LEU A 34 -2.79 -12.39 -9.63
CA LEU A 34 -2.66 -13.77 -10.09
C LEU A 34 -3.76 -14.69 -9.53
N SER A 35 -4.43 -14.29 -8.45
CA SER A 35 -5.55 -15.03 -7.88
C SER A 35 -6.69 -15.16 -8.89
N GLY A 36 -7.29 -16.35 -8.93
CA GLY A 36 -8.39 -16.70 -9.80
C GLY A 36 -8.65 -18.21 -9.76
N PRO A 37 -9.75 -18.69 -10.36
CA PRO A 37 -10.13 -20.10 -10.31
C PRO A 37 -9.01 -21.01 -10.84
N GLY A 38 -8.59 -21.99 -10.04
CA GLY A 38 -7.52 -22.94 -10.39
C GLY A 38 -6.10 -22.36 -10.37
N ARG A 39 -5.90 -21.14 -9.88
CA ARG A 39 -4.60 -20.44 -9.86
C ARG A 39 -4.05 -20.19 -8.46
N PHE A 40 -4.66 -20.80 -7.43
CA PHE A 40 -4.25 -20.61 -6.04
C PHE A 40 -2.76 -20.88 -5.83
N GLU A 41 -2.28 -22.06 -6.24
CA GLU A 41 -0.88 -22.48 -6.06
C GLU A 41 0.10 -21.53 -6.74
N GLU A 42 -0.18 -21.17 -8.00
CA GLU A 42 0.65 -20.25 -8.78
C GLU A 42 0.74 -18.88 -8.13
N SER A 43 -0.40 -18.34 -7.69
CA SER A 43 -0.47 -17.01 -7.06
C SER A 43 0.27 -16.98 -5.71
N ALA A 44 0.09 -18.00 -4.88
CA ALA A 44 0.78 -18.14 -3.59
C ALA A 44 2.30 -18.32 -3.77
N ALA A 45 2.71 -19.17 -4.70
CA ALA A 45 4.13 -19.41 -5.00
C ALA A 45 4.81 -18.16 -5.58
N ALA A 46 4.13 -17.42 -6.46
CA ALA A 46 4.64 -16.18 -7.02
C ALA A 46 4.79 -15.09 -5.95
N ALA A 47 3.79 -14.92 -5.08
CA ALA A 47 3.85 -13.98 -3.96
C ALA A 47 4.95 -14.34 -2.96
N LEU A 48 5.10 -15.62 -2.61
CA LEU A 48 6.20 -16.10 -1.77
C LEU A 48 7.56 -15.85 -2.44
N GLY A 49 7.69 -16.17 -3.72
CA GLY A 49 8.90 -15.93 -4.50
C GLY A 49 9.30 -14.46 -4.48
N LEU A 50 8.36 -13.55 -4.74
CA LEU A 50 8.61 -12.11 -4.68
C LEU A 50 8.99 -11.65 -3.27
N SER A 51 8.33 -12.16 -2.24
CA SER A 51 8.64 -11.84 -0.84
C SER A 51 10.07 -12.25 -0.47
N LEU A 52 10.48 -13.46 -0.85
CA LEU A 52 11.85 -13.95 -0.64
C LEU A 52 12.87 -13.15 -1.44
N LEU A 53 12.55 -12.73 -2.67
CA LEU A 53 13.41 -11.88 -3.49
C LEU A 53 13.61 -10.51 -2.85
N ILE A 54 12.54 -9.88 -2.34
CA ILE A 54 12.62 -8.59 -1.65
C ILE A 54 13.44 -8.71 -0.37
N LEU A 55 13.15 -9.73 0.45
CA LEU A 55 13.90 -10.01 1.68
C LEU A 55 15.39 -10.24 1.40
N ALA A 56 15.72 -11.06 0.38
CA ALA A 56 17.10 -11.33 -0.01
C ALA A 56 17.79 -10.08 -0.56
N ALA A 57 17.09 -9.25 -1.35
CA ALA A 57 17.63 -8.01 -1.88
C ALA A 57 17.91 -6.98 -0.77
N ASN A 58 16.98 -6.85 0.20
CA ASN A 58 17.13 -6.00 1.37
C ASN A 58 18.33 -6.44 2.22
N HIS A 59 18.42 -7.75 2.52
CA HIS A 59 19.53 -8.32 3.30
C HIS A 59 20.88 -8.14 2.60
N ARG A 60 20.97 -8.38 1.28
CA ARG A 60 22.20 -8.18 0.50
C ARG A 60 22.69 -6.73 0.47
N ARG A 61 21.80 -5.76 0.70
CA ARG A 61 22.13 -4.33 0.78
C ARG A 61 22.43 -3.86 2.20
N GLY A 62 22.49 -4.77 3.18
CA GLY A 62 22.72 -4.45 4.58
C GLY A 62 21.53 -3.80 5.27
N GLY A 63 20.33 -3.92 4.68
CA GLY A 63 19.10 -3.42 5.29
C GLY A 63 18.69 -4.23 6.51
N THR A 64 17.85 -3.63 7.36
CA THR A 64 17.31 -4.30 8.55
C THR A 64 16.09 -5.14 8.20
N LEU A 65 15.87 -6.25 8.93
CA LEU A 65 14.66 -7.05 8.76
C LEU A 65 13.41 -6.25 9.13
N LYS A 66 12.46 -6.18 8.20
CA LYS A 66 11.19 -5.47 8.38
C LYS A 66 10.10 -6.45 8.78
N LEU A 67 9.19 -6.01 9.65
CA LEU A 67 8.09 -6.82 10.17
C LEU A 67 7.16 -7.27 9.04
N LEU A 68 6.93 -6.39 8.05
CA LEU A 68 6.15 -6.71 6.87
C LEU A 68 6.82 -7.79 6.02
N GLU A 69 8.13 -7.68 5.74
CA GLU A 69 8.85 -8.73 4.98
C GLU A 69 8.79 -10.11 5.66
N LEU A 70 8.90 -10.15 6.99
CA LEU A 70 8.76 -11.40 7.75
C LEU A 70 7.33 -11.94 7.70
N PHE A 71 6.35 -11.04 7.84
CA PHE A 71 4.94 -11.39 7.74
C PHE A 71 4.58 -11.92 6.35
N ASP A 72 5.07 -11.29 5.29
CA ASP A 72 4.89 -11.71 3.90
C ASP A 72 5.41 -13.13 3.70
N VAL A 73 6.68 -13.39 4.05
CA VAL A 73 7.29 -14.71 3.89
C VAL A 73 6.55 -15.77 4.71
N LEU A 74 6.14 -15.45 5.94
CA LEU A 74 5.38 -16.37 6.77
C LEU A 74 4.00 -16.66 6.16
N PHE A 75 3.25 -15.62 5.80
CA PHE A 75 1.88 -15.73 5.31
C PHE A 75 1.84 -16.46 3.96
N PHE A 76 2.63 -16.02 2.97
CA PHE A 76 2.68 -16.69 1.68
C PHE A 76 3.35 -18.06 1.77
N GLY A 77 4.25 -18.27 2.73
CA GLY A 77 4.80 -19.59 3.04
C GLY A 77 3.72 -20.57 3.49
N VAL A 78 2.80 -20.12 4.35
CA VAL A 78 1.62 -20.91 4.76
C VAL A 78 0.70 -21.16 3.57
N LEU A 79 0.37 -20.15 2.76
CA LEU A 79 -0.48 -20.34 1.57
C LEU A 79 0.13 -21.31 0.55
N ALA A 80 1.43 -21.18 0.27
CA ALA A 80 2.13 -22.10 -0.63
C ALA A 80 2.17 -23.52 -0.05
N GLY A 81 2.38 -23.68 1.27
CA GLY A 81 2.29 -24.97 1.93
C GLY A 81 0.88 -25.59 1.84
N ILE A 82 -0.17 -24.79 2.00
CA ILE A 82 -1.56 -25.23 1.79
C ILE A 82 -1.75 -25.67 0.34
N GLY A 83 -1.26 -24.89 -0.63
CA GLY A 83 -1.35 -25.24 -2.04
C GLY A 83 -0.67 -26.58 -2.36
N LEU A 84 0.47 -26.87 -1.74
CA LEU A 84 1.22 -28.11 -2.00
C LEU A 84 0.67 -29.35 -1.28
N PHE A 85 0.04 -29.19 -0.12
CA PHE A 85 -0.28 -30.31 0.78
C PHE A 85 -1.76 -30.49 1.12
N ALA A 86 -2.62 -29.50 0.85
CA ALA A 86 -4.04 -29.58 1.20
C ALA A 86 -4.86 -30.36 0.17
N SER A 87 -6.06 -30.79 0.57
CA SER A 87 -7.01 -31.45 -0.34
C SER A 87 -7.66 -30.43 -1.30
N ALA A 88 -8.17 -30.91 -2.43
CA ALA A 88 -8.84 -30.06 -3.42
C ALA A 88 -9.99 -29.22 -2.82
N ASN A 89 -10.78 -29.79 -1.90
CA ASN A 89 -11.87 -29.06 -1.23
C ASN A 89 -11.35 -27.92 -0.33
N THR A 90 -10.18 -28.09 0.30
CA THR A 90 -9.54 -27.01 1.06
C THR A 90 -9.03 -25.93 0.13
N ILE A 91 -8.39 -26.29 -0.98
CA ILE A 91 -7.90 -25.33 -1.98
C ILE A 91 -9.08 -24.52 -2.54
N GLU A 92 -10.18 -25.18 -2.91
CA GLU A 92 -11.40 -24.51 -3.40
C GLU A 92 -12.00 -23.53 -2.37
N TRP A 93 -11.99 -23.89 -1.08
CA TRP A 93 -12.39 -22.97 -0.01
C TRP A 93 -11.47 -21.73 0.06
N PHE A 94 -10.15 -21.92 -0.08
CA PHE A 94 -9.19 -20.81 -0.12
C PHE A 94 -9.27 -20.00 -1.41
N GLU A 95 -9.69 -20.58 -2.53
CA GLU A 95 -9.97 -19.83 -3.77
C GLU A 95 -11.18 -18.91 -3.61
N LEU A 96 -12.19 -19.33 -2.84
CA LEU A 96 -13.37 -18.52 -2.53
C LEU A 96 -13.09 -17.46 -1.47
N TRP A 97 -12.47 -17.83 -0.35
CA TRP A 97 -12.28 -16.94 0.81
C TRP A 97 -10.90 -16.30 0.89
N GLY A 98 -10.00 -16.59 -0.05
CA GLY A 98 -8.62 -16.12 -0.04
C GLY A 98 -8.51 -14.60 -0.05
N GLY A 99 -9.36 -13.92 -0.83
CA GLY A 99 -9.43 -12.47 -0.85
C GLY A 99 -9.75 -11.89 0.53
N GLU A 100 -10.83 -12.34 1.15
CA GLU A 100 -11.21 -11.88 2.49
C GLU A 100 -10.15 -12.24 3.55
N LEU A 101 -9.58 -13.45 3.48
CA LEU A 101 -8.54 -13.87 4.42
C LEU A 101 -7.29 -12.99 4.31
N THR A 102 -6.89 -12.60 3.09
CA THR A 102 -5.76 -11.69 2.89
C THR A 102 -6.02 -10.30 3.45
N ASN A 103 -7.23 -9.76 3.25
CA ASN A 103 -7.65 -8.49 3.82
C ASN A 103 -7.64 -8.54 5.36
N VAL A 104 -8.24 -9.56 5.95
CA VAL A 104 -8.23 -9.77 7.41
C VAL A 104 -6.81 -9.94 7.95
N ALA A 105 -5.95 -10.69 7.25
CA ALA A 105 -4.57 -10.88 7.64
C ALA A 105 -3.80 -9.55 7.71
N LEU A 106 -3.98 -8.67 6.72
CA LEU A 106 -3.40 -7.33 6.70
C LEU A 106 -3.94 -6.42 7.81
N VAL A 107 -5.25 -6.50 8.11
CA VAL A 107 -5.86 -5.78 9.24
C VAL A 107 -5.24 -6.22 10.56
N VAL A 108 -5.19 -7.54 10.81
CA VAL A 108 -4.62 -8.12 12.03
C VAL A 108 -3.14 -7.76 12.15
N PHE A 109 -2.39 -7.83 11.06
CA PHE A 109 -0.99 -7.43 11.02
C PHE A 109 -0.81 -5.95 11.39
N ALA A 110 -1.55 -5.05 10.74
CA ALA A 110 -1.40 -3.62 10.95
C ALA A 110 -1.79 -3.21 12.37
N PHE A 111 -2.95 -3.62 12.87
CA PHE A 111 -3.35 -3.36 14.26
C PHE A 111 -2.47 -4.09 15.27
N GLY A 112 -2.05 -5.32 14.97
CA GLY A 112 -1.12 -6.10 15.79
C GLY A 112 0.21 -5.38 15.97
N SER A 113 0.74 -4.77 14.90
CA SER A 113 1.97 -3.98 14.98
C SER A 113 1.84 -2.77 15.91
N ILE A 114 0.68 -2.10 15.90
CA ILE A 114 0.36 -1.00 16.84
C ILE A 114 0.26 -1.53 18.27
N LEU A 115 -0.46 -2.63 18.48
CA LEU A 115 -0.71 -3.22 19.80
C LEU A 115 0.59 -3.70 20.47
N LEU A 116 1.50 -4.26 19.67
CA LEU A 116 2.85 -4.64 20.08
C LEU A 116 3.80 -3.44 20.24
N ARG A 117 3.29 -2.22 20.11
CA ARG A 117 4.01 -0.94 20.19
C ARG A 117 5.15 -0.78 19.19
N ASN A 118 5.11 -1.52 18.09
CA ASN A 118 6.10 -1.51 17.02
C ASN A 118 5.40 -1.36 15.66
N PRO A 119 4.81 -0.18 15.36
CA PRO A 119 4.08 0.06 14.11
C PRO A 119 4.95 -0.27 12.90
N PHE A 120 4.43 -1.07 11.96
CA PHE A 120 5.24 -1.64 10.87
C PHE A 120 5.91 -0.57 9.99
N THR A 121 5.34 0.62 9.88
CA THR A 121 5.91 1.72 9.09
C THR A 121 7.19 2.29 9.71
N MET A 122 7.39 2.10 11.02
CA MET A 122 8.54 2.66 11.74
C MET A 122 9.86 2.13 11.18
N GLN A 123 9.94 0.85 10.80
CA GLN A 123 11.16 0.25 10.27
C GLN A 123 11.57 0.87 8.93
N TYR A 124 10.59 1.19 8.07
CA TYR A 124 10.83 1.91 6.81
C TYR A 124 11.24 3.36 7.07
N ALA A 125 10.57 4.05 8.01
CA ALA A 125 10.88 5.43 8.34
C ALA A 125 12.30 5.60 8.92
N LYS A 126 12.81 4.60 9.65
CA LYS A 126 14.19 4.59 10.17
C LYS A 126 15.26 4.59 9.09
N GLU A 127 14.98 4.02 7.91
CA GLU A 127 15.94 3.98 6.79
C GLU A 127 16.11 5.34 6.09
N SER A 128 15.13 6.24 6.24
CA SER A 128 15.12 7.58 5.63
C SER A 128 15.29 8.72 6.64
N THR A 129 15.32 8.41 7.93
CA THR A 129 15.39 9.39 9.02
C THR A 129 16.68 9.21 9.83
N PRO A 130 17.43 10.29 10.15
CA PRO A 130 18.60 10.20 11.03
C PRO A 130 18.29 9.57 12.39
N GLN A 131 19.23 8.80 12.92
CA GLN A 131 19.05 7.98 14.13
C GLN A 131 18.69 8.81 15.37
N GLU A 132 19.21 10.04 15.48
CA GLU A 132 18.86 10.97 16.57
C GLU A 132 17.37 11.29 16.67
N TYR A 133 16.60 11.15 15.59
CA TYR A 133 15.15 11.43 15.61
C TYR A 133 14.29 10.21 15.93
N TRP A 134 14.83 9.00 15.93
CA TRP A 134 14.06 7.75 16.02
C TRP A 134 13.25 7.60 17.31
N THR A 135 13.67 8.28 18.37
CA THR A 135 13.02 8.23 19.69
C THR A 135 12.18 9.47 19.99
N THR A 136 12.13 10.44 19.08
CA THR A 136 11.36 11.67 19.29
C THR A 136 9.86 11.38 19.29
N SER A 137 9.11 12.10 20.12
CA SER A 137 7.65 11.96 20.21
C SER A 137 6.96 12.24 18.87
N LEU A 138 7.52 13.15 18.06
CA LEU A 138 7.04 13.45 16.71
C LEU A 138 7.23 12.28 15.76
N PHE A 139 8.43 11.69 15.69
CA PHE A 139 8.70 10.53 14.84
C PHE A 139 7.82 9.33 15.20
N LEU A 140 7.68 9.05 16.50
CA LEU A 140 6.80 7.99 16.98
C LEU A 140 5.36 8.29 16.57
N ARG A 141 4.83 9.49 16.88
CA ARG A 141 3.46 9.88 16.52
C ARG A 141 3.18 9.75 15.03
N ILE A 142 4.11 10.18 14.16
CA ILE A 142 3.96 10.07 12.72
C ILE A 142 3.75 8.61 12.30
N ASN A 143 4.59 7.71 12.77
CA ASN A 143 4.50 6.29 12.40
C ASN A 143 3.26 5.59 12.97
N TYR A 144 2.84 5.94 14.19
CA TYR A 144 1.59 5.41 14.75
C TYR A 144 0.37 5.86 13.94
N VAL A 145 0.30 7.13 13.54
CA VAL A 145 -0.82 7.64 12.76
C VAL A 145 -0.84 7.05 11.34
N ILE A 146 0.31 6.97 10.67
CA ILE A 146 0.40 6.36 9.34
C ILE A 146 0.01 4.87 9.41
N THR A 147 0.52 4.13 10.38
CA THR A 147 0.14 2.72 10.57
C THR A 147 -1.35 2.57 10.85
N ALA A 148 -1.95 3.47 11.63
CA ALA A 148 -3.39 3.46 11.88
C ALA A 148 -4.20 3.73 10.61
N VAL A 149 -3.76 4.65 9.74
CA VAL A 149 -4.42 4.89 8.44
C VAL A 149 -4.32 3.67 7.54
N TRP A 150 -3.18 2.97 7.51
CA TRP A 150 -3.06 1.69 6.81
C TRP A 150 -4.01 0.62 7.38
N ALA A 151 -4.07 0.49 8.70
CA ALA A 151 -4.99 -0.45 9.35
C ALA A 151 -6.45 -0.16 9.00
N LEU A 152 -6.84 1.11 8.96
CA LEU A 152 -8.16 1.56 8.53
C LEU A 152 -8.41 1.30 7.04
N ALA A 153 -7.42 1.51 6.18
CA ALA A 153 -7.52 1.21 4.75
C ALA A 153 -7.70 -0.30 4.49
N PHE A 154 -6.96 -1.15 5.20
CA PHE A 154 -7.18 -2.60 5.12
C PHE A 154 -8.53 -3.02 5.68
N THR A 155 -9.00 -2.37 6.74
CA THR A 155 -10.33 -2.63 7.32
C THR A 155 -11.42 -2.22 6.35
N TRP A 156 -11.25 -1.09 5.67
CA TRP A 156 -12.12 -0.67 4.57
C TRP A 156 -12.15 -1.72 3.47
N SER A 157 -10.99 -2.21 3.01
CA SER A 157 -10.92 -3.26 1.99
C SER A 157 -11.61 -4.56 2.42
N ALA A 158 -11.42 -5.00 3.67
CA ALA A 158 -12.11 -6.17 4.24
C ALA A 158 -13.63 -5.98 4.25
N ILE A 159 -14.13 -4.85 4.75
CA ILE A 159 -15.58 -4.57 4.80
C ILE A 159 -16.17 -4.52 3.39
N VAL A 160 -15.50 -3.86 2.45
CA VAL A 160 -15.96 -3.74 1.07
C VAL A 160 -15.92 -5.09 0.36
N GLY A 161 -14.85 -5.88 0.54
CA GLY A 161 -14.72 -7.23 0.03
C GLY A 161 -15.84 -8.13 0.55
N LEU A 162 -16.05 -8.14 1.87
CA LEU A 162 -17.14 -8.86 2.51
C LEU A 162 -18.53 -8.46 1.97
N ILE A 163 -18.75 -7.18 1.66
CA ILE A 163 -20.01 -6.76 1.01
C ILE A 163 -20.12 -7.37 -0.40
N GLY A 164 -19.04 -7.39 -1.17
CA GLY A 164 -19.01 -8.07 -2.47
C GLY A 164 -19.37 -9.55 -2.36
N ASP A 165 -18.74 -10.26 -1.43
CA ASP A 165 -18.92 -11.70 -1.26
C ASP A 165 -20.30 -12.03 -0.69
N ALA A 166 -20.68 -11.39 0.42
CA ALA A 166 -21.87 -11.77 1.19
C ALA A 166 -23.16 -11.13 0.66
N VAL A 167 -23.10 -9.94 0.05
CA VAL A 167 -24.29 -9.21 -0.42
C VAL A 167 -24.46 -9.34 -1.93
N LEU A 168 -23.37 -9.24 -2.71
CA LEU A 168 -23.45 -9.31 -4.18
C LEU A 168 -23.25 -10.74 -4.71
N GLY A 169 -22.67 -11.65 -3.91
CA GLY A 169 -22.33 -13.01 -4.33
C GLY A 169 -21.24 -13.06 -5.41
N ASP A 170 -20.42 -12.00 -5.49
CA ASP A 170 -19.41 -11.81 -6.53
C ASP A 170 -18.14 -11.20 -5.93
N SER A 171 -17.18 -12.07 -5.60
CA SER A 171 -15.87 -11.68 -5.08
C SER A 171 -15.00 -10.98 -6.12
N GLY A 172 -15.28 -11.19 -7.40
CA GLY A 172 -14.62 -10.54 -8.53
C GLY A 172 -15.25 -9.21 -8.92
N ASN A 173 -16.25 -8.73 -8.18
CA ASN A 173 -17.01 -7.55 -8.56
C ASN A 173 -16.09 -6.34 -8.80
N PHE A 174 -16.29 -5.66 -9.92
CA PHE A 174 -15.45 -4.53 -10.31
C PHE A 174 -15.35 -3.45 -9.22
N TRP A 175 -16.46 -3.10 -8.56
CA TRP A 175 -16.46 -2.03 -7.56
C TRP A 175 -15.93 -2.50 -6.21
N THR A 176 -16.50 -3.58 -5.67
CA THR A 176 -16.18 -4.04 -4.31
C THR A 176 -14.92 -4.91 -4.25
N GLY A 177 -14.63 -5.67 -5.30
CA GLY A 177 -13.42 -6.49 -5.41
C GLY A 177 -12.17 -5.68 -5.78
N TRP A 178 -12.33 -4.56 -6.49
CA TRP A 178 -11.17 -3.82 -7.03
C TRP A 178 -11.20 -2.32 -6.71
N ILE A 179 -12.12 -1.56 -7.30
CA ILE A 179 -12.01 -0.09 -7.31
C ILE A 179 -12.05 0.51 -5.90
N LEU A 180 -13.00 0.10 -5.05
CA LEU A 180 -13.13 0.65 -3.71
C LEU A 180 -11.97 0.24 -2.79
N GLN A 181 -11.43 -0.97 -2.95
CA GLN A 181 -10.25 -1.43 -2.19
C GLN A 181 -9.00 -0.65 -2.61
N LEU A 182 -8.78 -0.49 -3.93
CA LEU A 182 -7.69 0.31 -4.47
C LEU A 182 -7.79 1.76 -4.02
N ALA A 183 -8.99 2.35 -3.98
CA ALA A 183 -9.19 3.72 -3.48
C ALA A 183 -8.71 3.90 -2.03
N GLY A 184 -9.01 2.93 -1.15
CA GLY A 184 -8.49 2.91 0.23
C GLY A 184 -6.97 2.83 0.28
N THR A 185 -6.37 1.97 -0.54
CA THR A 185 -4.91 1.84 -0.67
C THR A 185 -4.26 3.13 -1.17
N PHE A 186 -4.75 3.71 -2.27
CA PHE A 186 -4.21 4.97 -2.81
C PHE A 186 -4.34 6.13 -1.81
N PHE A 187 -5.42 6.18 -1.04
CA PHE A 187 -5.56 7.14 0.04
C PHE A 187 -4.48 6.94 1.12
N ALA A 188 -4.24 5.72 1.58
CA ALA A 188 -3.20 5.43 2.57
C ALA A 188 -1.79 5.77 2.07
N ILE A 189 -1.53 5.54 0.77
CA ILE A 189 -0.28 5.92 0.11
C ILE A 189 -0.12 7.44 0.12
N SER A 190 -1.12 8.17 -0.39
CA SER A 190 -1.11 9.63 -0.42
C SER A 190 -0.95 10.23 0.98
N PHE A 191 -1.62 9.64 1.98
CA PHE A 191 -1.49 10.04 3.38
C PHE A 191 -0.05 9.81 3.91
N THR A 192 0.57 8.69 3.55
CA THR A 192 1.94 8.34 3.96
C THR A 192 2.97 9.34 3.44
N GLU A 193 2.75 9.86 2.23
CA GLU A 193 3.63 10.88 1.61
C GLU A 193 3.40 12.27 2.21
N TRP A 194 2.13 12.65 2.41
CA TRP A 194 1.74 14.00 2.87
C TRP A 194 1.90 14.21 4.38
N TYR A 195 1.52 13.24 5.21
CA TYR A 195 1.40 13.45 6.65
C TYR A 195 2.72 13.79 7.37
N PRO A 196 3.88 13.19 7.04
CA PRO A 196 5.15 13.53 7.68
C PRO A 196 5.58 14.99 7.46
N SER A 197 5.38 15.57 6.27
CA SER A 197 5.70 16.97 6.01
C SER A 197 4.74 17.89 6.77
N TYR A 198 3.43 17.62 6.68
CA TYR A 198 2.40 18.34 7.42
C TYR A 198 2.66 18.36 8.94
N ALA A 199 2.95 17.20 9.54
CA ALA A 199 3.19 17.06 10.97
C ALA A 199 4.47 17.80 11.42
N ARG A 200 5.54 17.77 10.62
CA ARG A 200 6.78 18.49 10.89
C ARG A 200 6.60 20.01 10.84
N SER A 201 5.95 20.54 9.79
CA SER A 201 5.68 21.98 9.70
C SER A 201 4.80 22.45 10.84
N LYS A 202 3.74 21.70 11.19
CA LYS A 202 2.86 22.04 12.31
C LYS A 202 3.59 22.04 13.67
N ALA A 203 4.47 21.06 13.89
CA ALA A 203 5.28 21.01 15.11
C ALA A 203 6.30 22.15 15.18
N GLY A 204 6.94 22.50 14.07
CA GLY A 204 7.86 23.63 13.98
C GLY A 204 7.19 24.96 14.30
N GLN A 205 5.99 25.21 13.75
CA GLN A 205 5.20 26.41 14.04
C GLN A 205 4.78 26.50 15.50
N ALA A 206 4.35 25.38 16.10
CA ALA A 206 3.97 25.35 17.51
C ALA A 206 5.15 25.70 18.45
N LEU A 207 6.38 25.47 18.00
CA LEU A 207 7.61 25.83 18.71
C LEU A 207 8.15 27.23 18.34
N GLY A 208 7.47 27.96 17.46
CA GLY A 208 7.89 29.30 17.03
C GLY A 208 9.05 29.32 16.04
N PHE A 209 9.41 28.18 15.43
CA PHE A 209 10.42 28.16 14.38
C PHE A 209 9.87 28.75 13.07
N PRO A 210 10.69 29.50 12.31
CA PRO A 210 10.31 29.97 10.98
C PRO A 210 10.33 28.78 10.01
N VAL A 211 9.21 28.10 9.88
CA VAL A 211 8.99 27.00 8.94
C VAL A 211 7.94 27.38 7.93
N GLU A 212 8.05 26.84 6.72
CA GLU A 212 7.03 26.99 5.69
C GLU A 212 5.65 26.54 6.21
N PRO A 213 4.56 27.16 5.72
CA PRO A 213 3.21 26.75 6.07
C PRO A 213 3.00 25.26 5.81
N PRO A 214 2.19 24.56 6.65
CA PRO A 214 1.93 23.14 6.44
C PRO A 214 1.27 22.92 5.09
N GLU A 215 1.61 21.79 4.47
CA GLU A 215 1.03 21.43 3.17
C GLU A 215 -0.50 21.38 3.23
N SER A 216 -1.14 21.82 2.15
CA SER A 216 -2.60 21.80 2.02
C SER A 216 -3.14 20.36 2.11
N ILE A 217 -4.25 20.20 2.82
CA ILE A 217 -5.00 18.92 2.89
C ILE A 217 -5.47 18.48 1.49
N ALA A 218 -5.62 19.41 0.55
CA ALA A 218 -5.99 19.08 -0.83
C ALA A 218 -5.02 18.08 -1.49
N ARG A 219 -3.72 18.11 -1.12
CA ARG A 219 -2.71 17.18 -1.65
C ARG A 219 -3.02 15.71 -1.38
N LEU A 220 -3.77 15.43 -0.31
CA LEU A 220 -4.24 14.08 0.02
C LEU A 220 -5.12 13.47 -1.07
N PHE A 221 -5.72 14.30 -1.91
CA PHE A 221 -6.64 13.90 -2.96
C PHE A 221 -6.08 14.13 -4.37
N ASP A 222 -4.79 14.43 -4.50
CA ASP A 222 -4.13 14.66 -5.80
C ASP A 222 -4.23 13.42 -6.72
N PHE A 223 -4.31 12.22 -6.13
CA PHE A 223 -4.46 10.97 -6.87
C PHE A 223 -5.85 10.81 -7.51
N VAL A 224 -6.88 11.50 -6.99
CA VAL A 224 -8.29 11.21 -7.30
C VAL A 224 -8.60 11.34 -8.79
N PRO A 225 -8.23 12.41 -9.52
CA PRO A 225 -8.63 12.52 -10.93
C PRO A 225 -7.98 11.46 -11.82
N VAL A 226 -6.71 11.14 -11.55
CA VAL A 226 -6.00 10.06 -12.26
C VAL A 226 -6.67 8.73 -11.96
N PHE A 227 -6.98 8.46 -10.69
CA PHE A 227 -7.67 7.25 -10.26
C PHE A 227 -9.06 7.10 -10.89
N VAL A 228 -9.84 8.19 -10.94
CA VAL A 228 -11.16 8.24 -11.60
C VAL A 228 -11.04 7.96 -13.11
N ALA A 229 -10.05 8.55 -13.78
CA ALA A 229 -9.81 8.28 -15.19
C ALA A 229 -9.43 6.81 -15.45
N ILE A 230 -8.51 6.26 -14.65
CA ILE A 230 -8.11 4.84 -14.73
C ILE A 230 -9.30 3.92 -14.45
N THR A 231 -10.14 4.26 -13.47
CA THR A 231 -11.37 3.51 -13.16
C THR A 231 -12.30 3.47 -14.38
N GLY A 232 -12.50 4.60 -15.05
CA GLY A 232 -13.28 4.65 -16.29
C GLY A 232 -12.68 3.81 -17.41
N MET A 233 -11.34 3.86 -17.61
CA MET A 233 -10.66 3.03 -18.60
C MET A 233 -10.79 1.53 -18.28
N ALA A 234 -10.51 1.15 -17.04
CA ALA A 234 -10.63 -0.24 -16.57
C ALA A 234 -12.04 -0.76 -16.78
N GLY A 235 -13.06 0.00 -16.37
CA GLY A 235 -14.46 -0.39 -16.52
C GLY A 235 -14.93 -0.55 -17.97
N LEU A 236 -14.29 0.12 -18.94
CA LEU A 236 -14.53 -0.09 -20.37
C LEU A 236 -13.77 -1.31 -20.91
N VAL A 237 -12.51 -1.50 -20.50
CA VAL A 237 -11.66 -2.61 -20.96
C VAL A 237 -12.18 -3.96 -20.46
N THR A 238 -12.76 -3.98 -19.26
CA THR A 238 -13.30 -5.20 -18.63
C THR A 238 -14.80 -5.36 -18.83
N ASP A 239 -15.44 -4.52 -19.66
CA ASP A 239 -16.90 -4.49 -19.89
C ASP A 239 -17.72 -4.44 -18.58
N SER A 240 -17.14 -3.90 -17.51
CA SER A 240 -17.74 -3.92 -16.16
C SER A 240 -18.60 -2.68 -15.87
N THR A 241 -18.62 -1.71 -16.78
CA THR A 241 -19.43 -0.49 -16.66
C THR A 241 -20.11 -0.16 -18.00
N PRO A 242 -21.29 0.50 -17.98
CA PRO A 242 -21.86 1.06 -19.19
C PRO A 242 -20.89 2.04 -19.86
N VAL A 243 -20.84 2.02 -21.20
CA VAL A 243 -19.94 2.88 -21.98
C VAL A 243 -20.07 4.36 -21.59
N SER A 244 -21.29 4.82 -21.35
CA SER A 244 -21.56 6.20 -20.92
C SER A 244 -20.91 6.55 -19.58
N LEU A 245 -20.93 5.61 -18.62
CA LEU A 245 -20.31 5.80 -17.31
C LEU A 245 -18.78 5.78 -17.42
N GLY A 246 -18.22 4.79 -18.13
CA GLY A 246 -16.77 4.70 -18.34
C GLY A 246 -16.20 5.95 -19.02
N VAL A 247 -16.84 6.43 -20.09
CA VAL A 247 -16.47 7.68 -20.77
C VAL A 247 -16.63 8.89 -19.86
N ALA A 248 -17.72 8.98 -19.10
CA ALA A 248 -17.92 10.07 -18.16
C ALA A 248 -16.81 10.13 -17.09
N LEU A 249 -16.42 8.99 -16.52
CA LEU A 249 -15.33 8.91 -15.55
C LEU A 249 -14.00 9.34 -16.16
N ILE A 250 -13.68 8.91 -17.39
CA ILE A 250 -12.46 9.34 -18.09
C ILE A 250 -12.45 10.86 -18.30
N VAL A 251 -13.54 11.43 -18.79
CA VAL A 251 -13.64 12.87 -19.05
C VAL A 251 -13.54 13.66 -17.75
N VAL A 252 -14.24 13.26 -16.69
CA VAL A 252 -14.20 13.92 -15.38
C VAL A 252 -12.80 13.84 -14.77
N GLY A 253 -12.16 12.67 -14.81
CA GLY A 253 -10.80 12.49 -14.31
C GLY A 253 -9.77 13.33 -15.09
N ALA A 254 -9.85 13.34 -16.42
CA ALA A 254 -8.97 14.16 -17.25
C ALA A 254 -9.19 15.67 -17.01
N ALA A 255 -10.45 16.12 -16.93
CA ALA A 255 -10.78 17.51 -16.64
C ALA A 255 -10.29 17.94 -15.25
N GLY A 256 -10.48 17.10 -14.24
CA GLY A 256 -9.99 17.34 -12.88
C GLY A 256 -8.46 17.41 -12.82
N TYR A 257 -7.76 16.55 -13.54
CA TYR A 257 -6.29 16.58 -13.64
C TYR A 257 -5.79 17.88 -14.29
N VAL A 258 -6.39 18.28 -15.42
CA VAL A 258 -6.05 19.55 -16.11
C VAL A 258 -6.35 20.75 -15.22
N ALA A 259 -7.49 20.75 -14.53
CA ALA A 259 -7.85 21.79 -13.59
C ALA A 259 -6.81 21.91 -12.48
N MET A 260 -6.44 20.82 -11.79
CA MET A 260 -5.42 20.88 -10.75
C MET A 260 -4.06 21.38 -11.25
N ARG A 261 -3.62 20.94 -12.43
CA ARG A 261 -2.32 21.34 -12.98
C ARG A 261 -2.24 22.84 -13.31
N ARG A 262 -3.36 23.47 -13.66
CA ARG A 262 -3.44 24.91 -13.92
C ARG A 262 -3.31 25.78 -12.67
N TRP A 263 -3.51 25.23 -11.48
CA TRP A 263 -3.41 25.97 -10.21
C TRP A 263 -2.04 25.79 -9.54
N THR A 264 -1.26 24.82 -10.00
CA THR A 264 0.09 24.51 -9.49
C THR A 264 1.22 25.03 -10.40
N THR A 265 0.88 25.65 -11.53
CA THR A 265 1.81 26.39 -12.42
C THR A 265 1.52 27.88 -12.35
#